data_AF-A0A6L8MRE9-F1
#
_entry.id   AF-A0A6L8MRE9-F1
#
_cell.length_a   1.000
_cell.length_b   1.000
_cell.length_c   1.000
_cell.angle_alpha   90.00
_cell.angle_beta   90.00
_cell.angle_gamma   90.00
#
_symmetry.space_group_name_H-M   'P 1'
#
loop_
_entity.id
_entity.type
_entity.pdbx_description
1 polymer ?
#
loop_
_entity_poly.entity_id
_entity_poly.type
_entity_poly.pdbx_seq_one_letter_code
_entity_poly.pdbx_strand_id
1 'polypeptide(L)'
;MLTATYVLLTLSIEQKKERHFISRLLQYVQSIARRPQEIDPVFIESQLKQLASFAETRHQRKVEACLMPAVRAAEPSCVPLMNDMESLSQRGRAMLNAVYRCLRRAMRRSASHGKFLCKTVDLYCQNLLKRLDKEEQELLPLAQKVISSEEWFEIGTKFLAQDDDDAASRPELRPRQGRMDKGVAPA
;
A
#
# COMPACT_ATOMS: atom_id res chain seq x y z
N MET A 1 2.30 17.12 21.77
CA MET A 1 1.36 17.56 20.69
C MET A 1 1.99 17.52 19.30
N LEU A 2 3.14 18.17 19.03
CA LEU A 2 3.72 18.22 17.67
C LEU A 2 3.99 16.84 17.04
N THR A 3 4.52 15.88 17.81
CA THR A 3 4.83 14.55 17.27
C THR A 3 3.59 13.73 16.91
N ALA A 4 2.52 13.84 17.70
CA ALA A 4 1.23 13.24 17.36
C ALA A 4 0.70 13.81 16.03
N THR A 5 0.75 15.14 15.87
CA THR A 5 0.38 15.81 14.62
C THR A 5 1.22 15.33 13.43
N TYR A 6 2.54 15.23 13.60
CA TYR A 6 3.43 14.69 12.57
C TYR A 6 3.04 13.26 12.16
N VAL A 7 2.89 12.35 13.12
CA VAL A 7 2.55 10.95 12.85
C VAL A 7 1.21 10.84 12.10
N LEU A 8 0.18 11.55 12.57
CA LEU A 8 -1.15 11.53 11.97
C LEU A 8 -1.17 12.15 10.56
N LEU A 9 -0.44 13.25 10.35
CA LEU A 9 -0.30 13.87 9.03
C LEU A 9 0.42 12.95 8.06
N THR A 10 1.49 12.29 8.50
CA THR A 10 2.23 11.31 7.69
C THR A 10 1.30 10.19 7.23
N LEU A 11 0.55 9.57 8.16
CA LEU A 11 -0.44 8.55 7.82
C LEU A 11 -1.51 9.09 6.86
N SER A 12 -2.08 10.26 7.12
CA SER A 12 -3.12 10.83 6.26
C SER A 12 -2.63 11.11 4.83
N ILE A 13 -1.39 11.57 4.67
CA ILE A 13 -0.77 11.78 3.35
C ILE A 13 -0.58 10.45 2.62
N GLU A 14 -0.13 9.41 3.31
CA GLU A 14 0.01 8.06 2.77
C GLU A 14 -1.35 7.48 2.35
N GLN A 15 -2.37 7.55 3.21
CA GLN A 15 -3.73 7.08 2.92
C GLN A 15 -4.34 7.80 1.71
N LYS A 16 -4.14 9.12 1.58
CA LYS A 16 -4.60 9.87 0.39
C LYS A 16 -3.94 9.39 -0.90
N LYS A 17 -2.62 9.13 -0.86
CA LYS A 17 -1.89 8.56 -2.01
C LYS A 17 -2.40 7.16 -2.35
N GLU A 18 -2.66 6.35 -1.33
CA GLU A 18 -3.20 5.00 -1.48
C GLU A 18 -4.58 4.99 -2.13
N ARG A 19 -5.52 5.78 -1.60
CA ARG A 19 -6.88 5.93 -2.14
C ARG A 19 -6.85 6.39 -3.59
N HIS A 20 -6.00 7.36 -3.92
CA HIS A 20 -5.85 7.84 -5.29
C HIS A 20 -5.36 6.73 -6.23
N PHE A 21 -4.34 5.97 -5.81
CA PHE A 21 -3.82 4.86 -6.59
C PHE A 21 -4.88 3.76 -6.78
N ILE A 22 -5.53 3.34 -5.70
CA ILE A 22 -6.59 2.32 -5.73
C ILE A 22 -7.71 2.76 -6.67
N SER A 23 -8.17 4.01 -6.59
CA SER A 23 -9.23 4.53 -7.45
C SER A 23 -8.87 4.43 -8.94
N ARG A 24 -7.64 4.79 -9.30
CA ARG A 24 -7.15 4.66 -10.68
C ARG A 24 -7.08 3.20 -11.13
N LEU A 25 -6.60 2.29 -10.28
CA LEU A 25 -6.53 0.87 -10.61
C LEU A 25 -7.92 0.26 -10.76
N LEU A 26 -8.87 0.61 -9.88
CA LEU A 26 -10.27 0.20 -9.99
C LEU A 26 -10.91 0.68 -11.27
N GLN A 27 -10.76 1.96 -11.62
CA GLN A 27 -11.28 2.52 -12.88
C GLN A 27 -10.72 1.77 -14.10
N TYR A 28 -9.41 1.50 -14.10
CA TYR A 28 -8.77 0.73 -15.16
C TYR A 28 -9.36 -0.68 -15.25
N VAL A 29 -9.40 -1.42 -14.15
CA VAL A 29 -9.89 -2.81 -14.11
C VAL A 29 -11.38 -2.91 -14.47
N GLN A 30 -12.20 -1.96 -14.04
CA GLN A 30 -13.63 -1.92 -14.35
C GLN A 30 -13.90 -1.58 -15.81
N SER A 31 -13.08 -0.71 -16.44
CA SER A 31 -13.22 -0.38 -17.86
C SER A 31 -12.85 -1.57 -18.75
N ILE A 32 -11.73 -2.26 -18.47
CA ILE A 32 -11.29 -3.43 -19.24
C ILE A 32 -12.08 -4.71 -18.91
N ALA A 33 -12.79 -4.79 -17.78
CA ALA A 33 -13.64 -5.94 -17.46
C ALA A 33 -14.74 -6.19 -18.51
N ARG A 34 -15.16 -5.14 -19.22
CA ARG A 34 -16.11 -5.21 -20.35
C ARG A 34 -15.45 -5.71 -21.64
N ARG A 35 -14.12 -5.66 -21.73
CA ARG A 35 -13.30 -6.03 -22.89
C ARG A 35 -12.09 -6.86 -22.46
N PRO A 36 -12.31 -8.07 -21.91
CA PRO A 36 -11.26 -8.86 -21.26
C PRO A 36 -10.10 -9.27 -22.20
N GLN A 37 -10.30 -9.21 -23.51
CA GLN A 37 -9.26 -9.40 -24.52
C GLN A 37 -8.23 -8.24 -24.58
N GLU A 38 -8.57 -7.07 -24.05
CA GLU A 38 -7.70 -5.87 -24.02
C GLU A 38 -6.88 -5.78 -22.71
N ILE A 39 -7.00 -6.78 -21.83
CA ILE A 39 -6.24 -6.82 -20.58
C ILE A 39 -4.76 -6.97 -20.91
N ASP A 40 -3.95 -6.06 -20.37
CA ASP A 40 -2.50 -6.20 -20.29
C ASP A 40 -2.12 -6.73 -18.89
N PRO A 41 -1.82 -8.04 -18.75
CA PRO A 41 -1.47 -8.61 -17.46
C PRO A 41 -0.14 -8.08 -16.91
N VAL A 42 0.78 -7.63 -17.78
CA VAL A 42 2.08 -7.09 -17.38
C VAL A 42 1.89 -5.71 -16.75
N PHE A 43 1.03 -4.88 -17.34
CA PHE A 43 0.63 -3.61 -16.74
C PHE A 43 -0.08 -3.81 -15.39
N ILE A 44 -1.03 -4.75 -15.30
CA ILE A 44 -1.69 -5.04 -14.02
C ILE A 44 -0.66 -5.49 -12.96
N GLU A 45 0.31 -6.32 -13.35
CA GLU A 45 1.35 -6.78 -12.44
C GLU A 45 2.21 -5.63 -11.92
N SER A 46 2.63 -4.70 -12.78
CA SER A 46 3.43 -3.55 -12.37
C SER A 46 2.66 -2.63 -11.43
N GLN A 47 1.39 -2.37 -11.72
CA GLN A 47 0.52 -1.57 -10.86
C GLN A 47 0.30 -2.22 -9.50
N LEU A 48 0.11 -3.55 -9.44
CA LEU A 48 -0.04 -4.29 -8.19
C LEU A 48 1.24 -4.32 -7.36
N LYS A 49 2.41 -4.50 -8.00
CA LYS A 49 3.70 -4.43 -7.32
C LYS A 49 3.92 -3.05 -6.70
N GLN A 50 3.59 -2.00 -7.44
CA GLN A 50 3.66 -0.63 -6.93
C GLN A 50 2.70 -0.43 -5.75
N LEU A 51 1.44 -0.86 -5.89
CA LEU A 51 0.43 -0.79 -4.82
C LEU A 51 0.88 -1.52 -3.55
N ALA A 52 1.24 -2.80 -3.69
CA ALA A 52 1.68 -3.63 -2.57
C ALA A 52 2.92 -3.07 -1.88
N SER A 53 3.87 -2.49 -2.63
CA SER A 53 5.05 -1.87 -2.03
C SER A 53 4.68 -0.70 -1.13
N PHE A 54 3.89 0.28 -1.56
CA PHE A 54 3.62 1.41 -0.67
C PHE A 54 2.54 1.11 0.39
N ALA A 55 1.51 0.33 0.05
CA ALA A 55 0.40 0.02 0.96
C ALA A 55 0.81 -0.97 2.05
N GLU A 56 1.39 -2.12 1.68
CA GLU A 56 1.71 -3.18 2.65
C GLU A 56 3.08 -2.93 3.32
N THR A 57 4.13 -2.58 2.57
CA THR A 57 5.48 -2.53 3.15
C THR A 57 5.80 -1.21 3.87
N ARG A 58 5.08 -0.13 3.58
CA ARG A 58 5.30 1.19 4.21
C ARG A 58 4.17 1.58 5.15
N HIS A 59 2.98 1.85 4.60
CA HIS A 59 1.86 2.38 5.37
C HIS A 59 1.34 1.37 6.41
N GLN A 60 1.00 0.16 5.97
CA GLN A 60 0.49 -0.89 6.86
C GLN A 60 1.53 -1.28 7.92
N ARG A 61 2.83 -1.29 7.60
CA ARG A 61 3.89 -1.54 8.59
C ARG A 61 3.89 -0.49 9.70
N LYS A 62 3.78 0.79 9.36
CA LYS A 62 3.66 1.90 10.33
C LYS A 62 2.45 1.71 11.25
N VAL A 63 1.30 1.35 10.68
CA VAL A 63 0.07 1.15 11.44
C VAL A 63 0.16 -0.10 12.34
N GLU A 64 0.54 -1.25 11.80
CA GLU A 64 0.53 -2.54 12.51
C GLU A 64 1.68 -2.69 13.50
N ALA A 65 2.87 -2.16 13.20
CA ALA A 65 4.06 -2.33 14.05
C ALA A 65 4.23 -1.21 15.09
N CYS A 66 3.62 -0.05 14.88
CA CYS A 66 3.80 1.09 15.79
C CYS A 66 2.48 1.54 16.42
N LEU A 67 1.46 1.81 15.60
CA LEU A 67 0.22 2.42 16.11
C LEU A 67 -0.68 1.42 16.86
N MET A 68 -0.98 0.26 16.26
CA MET A 68 -1.87 -0.75 16.85
C MET A 68 -1.37 -1.27 18.21
N PRO A 69 -0.06 -1.56 18.41
CA PRO A 69 0.45 -1.96 19.72
C PRO A 69 0.26 -0.89 20.79
N ALA A 70 0.52 0.38 20.46
CA ALA A 70 0.35 1.50 21.39
C ALA A 70 -1.12 1.68 21.81
N VAL A 71 -2.06 1.60 20.86
CA VAL A 71 -3.50 1.64 21.16
C VAL A 71 -3.91 0.48 22.05
N ARG A 72 -3.44 -0.74 21.75
CA ARG A 72 -3.75 -1.94 22.53
C ARG A 72 -3.23 -1.86 23.97
N ALA A 73 -2.05 -1.28 24.17
CA ALA A 73 -1.47 -1.08 25.49
C ALA A 73 -2.24 -0.02 26.31
N ALA A 74 -2.73 1.02 25.65
CA ALA A 74 -3.43 2.13 26.30
C ALA A 74 -4.92 1.87 26.55
N GLU A 75 -5.60 1.08 25.71
CA GLU A 75 -7.04 0.81 25.81
C GLU A 75 -7.37 -0.68 25.60
N PRO A 76 -7.40 -1.49 26.67
CA PRO A 76 -7.74 -2.91 26.56
C PRO A 76 -9.13 -3.18 25.96
N SER A 77 -10.08 -2.24 26.03
CA SER A 77 -11.40 -2.42 25.43
C SER A 77 -11.39 -2.39 23.90
N CYS A 78 -10.26 -2.04 23.25
CA CYS A 78 -10.14 -1.95 21.80
C CYS A 78 -9.96 -3.31 21.08
N VAL A 79 -9.93 -4.43 21.82
CA VAL A 79 -9.72 -5.78 21.27
C VAL A 79 -10.61 -6.08 20.04
N PRO A 80 -11.91 -5.76 20.00
CA PRO A 80 -12.73 -5.99 18.81
C PRO A 80 -12.22 -5.23 17.58
N LEU A 81 -11.84 -3.96 17.74
CA LEU A 81 -11.27 -3.15 16.67
C LEU A 81 -9.94 -3.74 16.19
N MET A 82 -9.07 -4.16 17.12
CA MET A 82 -7.79 -4.80 16.76
C MET A 82 -8.00 -6.07 15.95
N ASN A 83 -8.95 -6.92 16.35
CA ASN A 83 -9.28 -8.15 15.63
C ASN A 83 -9.83 -7.89 14.23
N ASP A 84 -10.70 -6.88 14.09
CA ASP A 84 -11.21 -6.47 12.77
C ASP A 84 -10.08 -5.99 11.85
N MET A 85 -9.16 -5.19 12.38
CA MET A 85 -8.00 -4.67 11.67
C MET A 85 -7.06 -5.81 11.21
N GLU A 86 -6.75 -6.75 12.10
CA GLU A 86 -5.93 -7.91 11.77
C GLU A 86 -6.61 -8.82 10.74
N SER A 87 -7.93 -9.01 10.85
CA SER A 87 -8.74 -9.75 9.88
C SER A 87 -8.69 -9.10 8.49
N LEU A 88 -8.88 -7.78 8.41
CA LEU A 88 -8.75 -7.00 7.17
C LEU A 88 -7.38 -7.22 6.51
N SER A 89 -6.32 -7.19 7.30
CA SER A 89 -4.95 -7.40 6.81
C SER A 89 -4.68 -8.83 6.34
N GLN A 90 -5.15 -9.83 7.09
CA GLN A 90 -5.04 -11.23 6.69
C GLN A 90 -5.79 -11.50 5.38
N ARG A 91 -7.02 -10.97 5.24
CA ARG A 91 -7.78 -11.05 4.00
C ARG A 91 -7.07 -10.34 2.85
N GLY A 92 -6.51 -9.16 3.08
CA GLY A 92 -5.74 -8.41 2.08
C GLY A 92 -4.60 -9.25 1.51
N ARG A 93 -3.76 -9.82 2.37
CA ARG A 93 -2.66 -10.72 1.99
C ARG A 93 -3.14 -11.95 1.23
N ALA A 94 -4.23 -12.57 1.67
CA ALA A 94 -4.80 -13.73 0.99
C ALA A 94 -5.36 -13.38 -0.41
N MET A 95 -6.00 -12.22 -0.54
CA MET A 95 -6.52 -11.69 -1.80
C MET A 95 -5.39 -11.33 -2.76
N LEU A 96 -4.33 -10.65 -2.29
CA LEU A 96 -3.16 -10.32 -3.13
C LEU A 96 -2.51 -11.59 -3.68
N ASN A 97 -2.34 -12.62 -2.85
CA ASN A 97 -1.87 -13.92 -3.29
C ASN A 97 -2.80 -14.57 -4.34
N ALA A 98 -4.11 -14.41 -4.19
CA ALA A 98 -5.08 -14.86 -5.19
C ALA A 98 -4.95 -14.06 -6.50
N VAL A 99 -4.77 -12.74 -6.44
CA VAL A 99 -4.53 -11.89 -7.61
C VAL A 99 -3.30 -12.38 -8.38
N TYR A 100 -2.16 -12.62 -7.71
CA TYR A 100 -0.96 -13.14 -8.39
C TYR A 100 -1.18 -14.52 -9.04
N ARG A 101 -1.97 -15.41 -8.43
CA ARG A 101 -2.36 -16.67 -9.07
C ARG A 101 -3.20 -16.45 -10.33
N CYS A 102 -4.14 -15.50 -10.29
CA CYS A 102 -4.98 -15.15 -11.44
C CYS A 102 -4.14 -14.54 -12.57
N LEU A 103 -3.18 -13.68 -12.21
CA LEU A 103 -2.30 -13.00 -13.15
C LEU A 103 -1.45 -14.02 -13.93
N ARG A 104 -0.86 -15.00 -13.24
CA ARG A 104 -0.15 -16.13 -13.88
C ARG A 104 -1.01 -16.94 -14.86
N ARG A 105 -2.31 -17.08 -14.57
CA ARG A 105 -3.25 -17.79 -15.46
C ARG A 105 -3.67 -16.91 -16.65
N ALA A 106 -3.90 -15.62 -16.43
CA ALA A 106 -4.26 -14.67 -17.48
C ALA A 106 -3.13 -14.51 -18.52
N MET A 107 -1.87 -14.55 -18.08
CA MET A 107 -0.69 -14.57 -18.98
C MET A 107 -0.66 -15.77 -19.93
N ARG A 108 -1.38 -16.87 -19.63
CA ARG A 108 -1.52 -18.03 -20.53
C ARG A 108 -2.65 -17.87 -21.57
N ARG A 109 -3.20 -16.67 -21.74
CA ARG A 109 -4.08 -16.20 -22.84
C ARG A 109 -5.42 -16.93 -22.99
N SER A 110 -6.23 -16.94 -21.91
CA SER A 110 -7.66 -17.25 -22.01
C SER A 110 -8.50 -16.06 -21.55
N ALA A 111 -9.50 -15.68 -22.35
CA ALA A 111 -10.40 -14.55 -22.05
C ALA A 111 -11.21 -14.75 -20.76
N SER A 112 -11.50 -16.00 -20.36
CA SER A 112 -12.19 -16.29 -19.10
C SER A 112 -11.31 -16.00 -17.87
N HIS A 113 -9.98 -16.12 -18.01
CA HIS A 113 -9.04 -15.76 -16.95
C HIS A 113 -8.89 -14.24 -16.78
N GLY A 114 -9.09 -13.47 -17.85
CA GLY A 114 -9.12 -12.01 -17.80
C GLY A 114 -10.22 -11.46 -16.89
N LYS A 115 -11.46 -11.92 -17.07
CA LYS A 115 -12.59 -11.52 -16.20
C LYS A 115 -12.36 -11.89 -14.73
N PHE A 116 -11.80 -13.07 -14.47
CA PHE A 116 -11.52 -13.52 -13.11
C PHE A 116 -10.41 -12.68 -12.45
N LEU A 117 -9.36 -12.32 -13.21
CA LEU A 117 -8.34 -11.39 -12.74
C LEU A 117 -8.94 -10.05 -12.34
N CYS A 118 -9.74 -9.43 -13.21
CA CYS A 118 -10.39 -8.15 -12.92
C CYS A 118 -11.22 -8.19 -11.63
N LYS A 119 -12.07 -9.22 -11.48
CA LYS A 119 -12.88 -9.39 -10.27
C LYS A 119 -12.02 -9.56 -9.00
N THR A 120 -10.92 -10.29 -9.11
CA THR A 120 -10.05 -10.54 -7.95
C THR A 120 -9.28 -9.27 -7.54
N VAL A 121 -8.84 -8.46 -8.51
CA VAL A 121 -8.21 -7.15 -8.23
C VAL A 121 -9.21 -6.18 -7.61
N ASP A 122 -10.45 -6.15 -8.11
CA ASP A 122 -11.54 -5.34 -7.57
C ASP A 122 -11.81 -5.66 -6.08
N LEU A 123 -11.95 -6.95 -5.74
CA LEU A 123 -12.12 -7.40 -4.35
C LEU A 123 -10.94 -7.03 -3.44
N TYR A 124 -9.71 -7.17 -3.93
CA TYR A 124 -8.51 -6.77 -3.19
C TYR A 124 -8.51 -5.27 -2.89
N CYS A 125 -8.78 -4.45 -3.91
CA CYS A 125 -8.86 -2.99 -3.78
C CYS A 125 -9.96 -2.56 -2.79
N GLN A 126 -11.12 -3.21 -2.83
CA GLN A 126 -12.21 -2.94 -1.89
C GLN A 126 -11.85 -3.30 -0.45
N ASN A 127 -11.11 -4.39 -0.22
CA ASN A 127 -10.62 -4.73 1.12
C ASN A 127 -9.62 -3.70 1.65
N LEU A 128 -8.72 -3.17 0.80
CA LEU A 128 -7.83 -2.07 1.17
C LEU A 128 -8.61 -0.82 1.55
N LEU A 129 -9.56 -0.38 0.70
CA LEU A 129 -10.40 0.79 1.00
C LEU A 129 -11.15 0.63 2.32
N LYS A 130 -11.74 -0.55 2.56
CA LYS A 130 -12.43 -0.85 3.83
C LYS A 130 -11.49 -0.75 5.03
N ARG A 131 -10.22 -1.15 4.87
CA ARG A 131 -9.22 -1.01 5.92
C ARG A 131 -8.90 0.47 6.18
N LEU A 132 -8.66 1.25 5.13
CA LEU A 132 -8.39 2.69 5.23
C LEU A 132 -9.56 3.44 5.90
N ASP A 133 -10.80 3.11 5.54
CA ASP A 133 -12.00 3.68 6.17
C ASP A 133 -12.02 3.38 7.68
N LYS A 134 -11.71 2.14 8.08
CA LYS A 134 -11.68 1.73 9.48
C LYS A 134 -10.54 2.38 10.27
N GLU A 135 -9.39 2.58 9.62
CA GLU A 135 -8.29 3.34 10.20
C GLU A 135 -8.72 4.78 10.49
N GLU A 136 -9.25 5.47 9.49
CA GLU A 136 -9.64 6.89 9.59
C GLU A 136 -10.81 7.12 10.57
N GLN A 137 -11.81 6.23 10.58
CA GLN A 137 -13.04 6.41 11.36
C GLN A 137 -12.93 5.90 12.80
N GLU A 138 -12.11 4.88 13.04
CA GLU A 138 -12.07 4.21 14.35
C GLU A 138 -10.66 4.25 14.97
N LEU A 139 -9.63 3.80 14.26
CA LEU A 139 -8.29 3.65 14.84
C LEU A 139 -7.61 4.99 15.15
N LEU A 140 -7.54 5.91 14.18
CA LEU A 140 -6.85 7.19 14.34
C LEU A 140 -7.51 8.10 15.40
N PRO A 141 -8.85 8.19 15.48
CA PRO A 141 -9.52 8.93 16.57
C PRO A 141 -9.26 8.29 17.94
N LEU A 142 -9.29 6.96 18.03
CA LEU A 142 -8.99 6.27 19.27
C LEU A 142 -7.55 6.52 19.70
N ALA A 143 -6.60 6.36 18.79
CA ALA A 143 -5.18 6.60 19.05
C ALA A 143 -4.93 8.02 19.60
N GLN A 144 -5.54 9.04 19.00
CA GLN A 144 -5.45 10.42 19.48
C GLN A 144 -5.95 10.59 20.91
N LYS A 145 -6.98 9.84 21.31
CA LYS A 145 -7.58 9.93 22.64
C LYS A 145 -6.75 9.23 23.71
N VAL A 146 -6.13 8.09 23.38
CA VAL A 146 -5.58 7.16 24.40
C VAL A 146 -4.06 7.14 24.45
N ILE A 147 -3.35 7.48 23.37
CA ILE A 147 -1.89 7.42 23.32
C ILE A 147 -1.29 8.64 24.03
N SER A 148 -0.35 8.38 24.95
CA SER A 148 0.36 9.41 25.70
C SER A 148 1.32 10.22 24.81
N SER A 149 1.72 11.42 25.26
CA SER A 149 2.68 12.23 24.49
C SER A 149 4.06 11.57 24.33
N GLU A 150 4.48 10.79 25.32
CA GLU A 150 5.74 10.03 25.29
C GLU A 150 5.66 8.89 24.26
N GLU A 151 4.57 8.14 24.25
CA GLU A 151 4.38 7.05 23.28
C GLU A 151 4.25 7.60 21.85
N TRP A 152 3.60 8.76 21.66
CA TRP A 152 3.61 9.46 20.37
C TRP A 152 5.01 9.85 19.90
N PHE A 153 5.90 10.20 20.83
CA PHE A 153 7.29 10.51 20.51
C PHE A 153 8.02 9.27 20.00
N GLU A 154 7.88 8.14 20.69
CA GLU A 154 8.46 6.85 20.28
C GLU A 154 7.94 6.39 18.92
N ILE A 155 6.64 6.52 18.65
CA ILE A 155 6.06 6.21 17.33
C ILE A 155 6.66 7.12 16.24
N GLY A 156 6.78 8.42 16.52
CA GLY A 156 7.38 9.37 15.57
C GLY A 156 8.83 9.02 15.21
N THR A 157 9.63 8.63 16.20
CA THR A 157 11.02 8.18 15.98
C THR A 157 11.06 6.93 15.11
N LYS A 158 10.18 5.95 15.36
CA LYS A 158 10.07 4.74 14.53
C LYS A 158 9.67 5.04 13.09
N PHE A 159 8.79 6.03 12.87
CA PHE A 159 8.38 6.43 11.52
C PHE A 159 9.56 7.02 10.74
N LEU A 160 10.33 7.91 11.35
CA LEU A 160 11.51 8.51 10.72
C LEU A 160 12.54 7.45 10.34
N ALA A 161 12.85 6.51 11.26
CA ALA A 161 13.77 5.42 10.98
C ALA A 161 13.29 4.54 9.81
N GLN A 162 11.99 4.24 9.73
CA GLN A 162 11.42 3.48 8.62
C GLN A 162 11.49 4.24 7.29
N ASP A 163 11.26 5.55 7.29
CA ASP A 163 11.36 6.39 6.09
C ASP A 163 12.80 6.47 5.56
N ASP A 164 13.79 6.51 6.45
CA ASP A 164 15.22 6.49 6.09
C ASP A 164 15.62 5.14 5.46
N ASP A 165 15.20 4.02 6.06
CA ASP A 165 15.42 2.67 5.52
C ASP A 165 14.79 2.51 4.11
N ASP A 166 13.59 3.06 3.93
CA ASP A 166 12.85 3.06 2.66
C ASP A 166 13.52 3.93 1.59
N ALA A 167 14.20 5.00 1.98
CA ALA A 167 14.96 5.88 1.09
C ALA A 167 16.27 5.20 0.66
N ALA A 168 16.99 4.59 1.60
CA ALA A 168 18.24 3.87 1.34
C ALA A 168 18.05 2.63 0.45
N SER A 169 16.90 1.96 0.56
CA SER A 169 16.57 0.77 -0.23
C SER A 169 16.14 1.07 -1.67
N ARG A 170 15.87 2.35 -2.01
CA ARG A 170 15.45 2.73 -3.35
C ARG A 170 16.69 2.88 -4.24
N PRO A 171 16.84 2.10 -5.33
CA PRO A 171 18.01 2.22 -6.19
C PRO A 171 18.08 3.65 -6.75
N GLU A 172 19.14 4.38 -6.42
CA GLU A 172 19.42 5.68 -7.02
C GLU A 172 19.44 5.51 -8.54
N LEU A 173 18.52 6.16 -9.24
CA LEU A 173 18.62 6.39 -10.68
C LEU A 173 19.82 7.33 -10.88
N ARG A 174 21.04 6.76 -10.90
CA ARG A 174 22.23 7.51 -11.32
C ARG A 174 21.94 8.03 -12.73
N PRO A 175 22.03 9.35 -12.98
CA PRO A 175 21.94 9.85 -14.34
C PRO A 175 23.01 9.16 -15.16
N ARG A 176 22.63 8.55 -16.28
CA ARG A 176 23.56 8.04 -17.28
C ARG A 176 24.44 9.21 -17.70
N GLN A 177 25.63 9.29 -17.14
CA GLN A 177 26.67 10.21 -17.57
C GLN A 177 26.93 9.86 -19.04
N GLY A 178 26.46 10.75 -19.92
CA GLY A 178 26.59 10.59 -21.36
C GLY A 178 28.07 10.40 -21.68
N ARG A 179 28.40 9.20 -22.16
CA ARG A 179 29.67 8.92 -22.81
C ARG A 179 29.64 9.77 -24.09
N MET A 180 30.19 10.98 -24.03
CA MET A 180 30.54 11.73 -25.24
C MET A 180 31.60 10.89 -25.94
N ASP A 181 31.18 10.13 -26.94
CA ASP A 181 32.07 9.54 -27.93
C ASP A 181 32.83 10.68 -28.58
N LYS A 182 34.12 10.80 -28.23
CA LYS A 182 35.10 11.45 -29.10
C LYS A 182 35.24 10.56 -30.33
N GLY A 183 34.40 10.83 -31.32
CA GLY A 183 34.57 10.33 -32.68
C GLY A 183 35.83 10.94 -33.30
N VAL A 184 36.91 10.18 -33.24
CA VAL A 184 38.05 10.20 -34.16
C VAL A 184 37.54 9.58 -35.48
N ALA A 185 37.60 10.25 -36.64
CA ALA A 185 38.68 10.27 -37.65
C ALA A 185 38.03 10.60 -39.03
N PRO A 186 38.67 10.47 -40.21
CA PRO A 186 40.02 10.86 -40.69
C PRO A 186 39.99 11.58 -42.08
N ALA A 187 41.21 11.93 -42.55
CA ALA A 187 41.64 12.29 -43.92
C ALA A 187 41.34 13.70 -44.43
#